data_AF-A0A968A4X7-F1
#
_entry.id   AF-A0A968A4X7-F1
#
_cell.length_a   1.000
_cell.length_b   1.000
_cell.length_c   1.000
_cell.angle_alpha   90.00
_cell.angle_beta   90.00
_cell.angle_gamma   90.00
#
_symmetry.space_group_name_H-M   'P 1'
#
loop_
_entity.id
_entity.type
_entity.pdbx_description
1 polymer ?
#
loop_
_entity_poly.entity_id
_entity_poly.type
_entity_poly.pdbx_seq_one_letter_code
_entity_poly.pdbx_strand_id
1 'polypeptide(L)' 'MVLETSAVEQGEKLAEMTGKVLAGVNVENIPMQRPHNVSFVVNLKAAKEYGIDVPIQTLSVASRVIR' A
#
# COMPACT_ATOMS: atom_id res chain seq x y z
N MET A 1 -8.69 -0.18 11.73
CA MET A 1 -7.26 -0.18 11.34
C MET A 1 -7.07 -1.31 10.34
N VAL A 2 -6.23 -1.15 9.32
CA VAL A 2 -6.01 -2.17 8.28
C VAL A 2 -4.53 -2.30 7.92
N LEU A 3 -4.12 -3.53 7.62
CA LEU A 3 -2.86 -3.83 6.95
C LEU A 3 -3.17 -4.08 5.48
N GLU A 4 -2.62 -3.24 4.61
CA GLU A 4 -2.81 -3.34 3.17
C GLU A 4 -1.46 -3.51 2.47
N THR A 5 -1.47 -4.09 1.28
CA THR A 5 -0.30 -4.06 0.40
C THR A 5 0.06 -2.62 0.07
N SER A 6 1.35 -2.27 0.10
CA SER A 6 1.82 -0.92 -0.20
C SER A 6 1.42 -0.47 -1.60
N ALA A 7 0.55 0.54 -1.68
CA ALA A 7 0.13 1.12 -2.96
C ALA A 7 1.30 1.71 -3.75
N VAL A 8 2.33 2.23 -3.06
CA VAL A 8 3.53 2.77 -3.69
C VAL A 8 4.32 1.66 -4.37
N GLU A 9 4.59 0.56 -3.66
CA GLU A 9 5.30 -0.59 -4.24
C GLU A 9 4.51 -1.19 -5.41
N GLN A 10 3.18 -1.28 -5.28
CA GLN A 10 2.32 -1.73 -6.38
C GLN A 10 2.47 -0.85 -7.63
N GLY A 11 2.50 0.47 -7.45
CA GLY A 11 2.72 1.42 -8.55
C GLY A 11 4.10 1.26 -9.20
N GLU A 12 5.15 1.08 -8.40
CA GLU A 12 6.52 0.85 -8.89
C GLU A 12 6.61 -0.45 -9.72
N LYS A 13 6.03 -1.55 -9.21
CA LYS A 13 5.96 -2.82 -9.94
C LYS A 13 5.18 -2.69 -11.25
N LEU A 14 4.07 -1.97 -11.22
CA LEU A 14 3.28 -1.70 -12.42
C LEU A 14 4.06 -0.89 -13.46
N ALA A 15 4.81 0.12 -13.04
CA ALA A 15 5.66 0.91 -13.92
C ALA A 15 6.75 0.05 -14.58
N GLU A 16 7.37 -0.87 -13.85
CA GLU A 16 8.36 -1.81 -14.40
C GLU A 16 7.77 -2.73 -15.46
N MET A 17 6.58 -3.30 -15.19
CA MET A 17 5.86 -4.13 -16.17
C MET A 17 5.49 -3.32 -17.40
N THR A 18 5.00 -2.09 -17.22
CA THR A 18 4.63 -1.19 -18.31
C THR A 18 5.84 -0.84 -19.18
N GLY A 19 7.01 -0.59 -18.58
CA GLY A 19 8.25 -0.36 -19.31
C GLY A 19 8.63 -1.53 -20.22
N LYS A 20 8.43 -2.78 -19.78
CA LYS A 20 8.69 -3.98 -20.60
C LYS A 20 7.71 -4.09 -21.77
N VAL A 21 6.43 -3.81 -21.54
CA VAL A 21 5.42 -3.78 -22.60
C VAL A 21 5.76 -2.73 -23.65
N LEU A 22 6.10 -1.50 -23.22
CA LEU A 22 6.47 -0.41 -24.13
C LEU A 22 7.77 -0.69 -24.90
N ALA A 23 8.67 -1.52 -24.35
CA ALA A 23 9.86 -2.00 -25.03
C ALA A 23 9.60 -3.13 -26.05
N GLY A 24 8.36 -3.59 -26.21
CA GLY A 24 7.97 -4.63 -27.16
C GLY A 24 8.15 -6.06 -26.64
N VAL A 25 8.34 -6.26 -25.33
CA VAL A 25 8.36 -7.61 -24.73
C VAL A 25 6.97 -8.22 -24.83
N ASN A 26 6.86 -9.46 -25.34
CA ASN A 26 5.60 -10.19 -25.35
C ASN A 26 5.07 -10.34 -23.92
N VAL A 27 3.81 -9.95 -23.70
CA VAL A 27 3.13 -9.94 -22.39
C VAL A 27 3.16 -11.31 -21.71
N GLU A 28 3.09 -12.40 -22.48
CA GLU A 28 3.15 -13.77 -21.94
C GLU A 28 4.48 -14.09 -21.26
N ASN A 29 5.55 -13.37 -21.61
CA ASN A 29 6.88 -13.51 -21.04
C ASN A 29 7.14 -12.56 -19.87
N ILE A 30 6.21 -11.65 -19.54
CA ILE A 30 6.37 -10.71 -18.42
C ILE A 30 5.93 -11.43 -17.14
N PRO A 31 6.84 -11.69 -16.19
CA PRO A 31 6.49 -12.39 -14.97
C PRO A 31 5.60 -11.52 -14.07
N MET A 32 4.58 -12.14 -13.47
CA MET A 32 3.72 -11.47 -12.50
C MET A 32 4.52 -11.03 -11.28
N GLN A 33 4.45 -9.74 -10.96
CA GLN A 33 5.14 -9.17 -9.82
C GLN A 33 4.23 -9.17 -8.58
N ARG A 34 4.73 -9.68 -7.46
CA ARG A 34 4.03 -9.68 -6.17
C ARG A 34 4.65 -8.61 -5.26
N PRO A 35 3.86 -7.63 -4.77
CA PRO A 35 4.33 -6.71 -3.75
C PRO A 35 4.48 -7.44 -2.41
N HIS A 36 5.51 -7.10 -1.65
CA HIS A 36 5.80 -7.73 -0.35
C HIS A 36 5.67 -6.75 0.82
N ASN A 37 5.64 -5.45 0.55
CA ASN A 37 5.55 -4.42 1.57
C ASN A 37 4.11 -4.23 2.02
N VAL A 38 3.95 -4.05 3.33
CA VAL A 38 2.66 -3.82 3.97
C VAL A 38 2.63 -2.40 4.51
N SER A 39 1.52 -1.71 4.29
CA SER A 39 1.21 -0.41 4.86
C SER A 39 0.20 -0.57 5.98
N PHE A 40 0.50 0.03 7.14
CA PHE A 40 -0.40 0.07 8.28
C PHE A 40 -1.18 1.40 8.27
N VAL A 41 -2.50 1.32 8.09
CA VAL A 41 -3.36 2.50 7.95
C VAL A 41 -4.34 2.62 9.11
N VAL A 42 -4.34 3.80 9.72
CA VAL A 42 -5.22 4.16 10.84
C VAL A 42 -6.15 5.28 10.41
N ASN A 43 -7.46 5.09 10.59
CA ASN A 43 -8.46 6.12 10.39
C ASN A 43 -8.84 6.74 11.74
N LEU A 44 -8.28 7.92 12.03
CA LEU A 44 -8.51 8.65 13.27
C LEU A 44 -9.91 9.29 13.30
N LYS A 45 -10.45 9.69 12.15
CA LYS A 45 -11.82 10.20 12.08
C LYS A 45 -12.82 9.17 12.56
N ALA A 46 -12.75 7.96 11.98
CA ALA A 46 -13.59 6.85 12.38
C ALA A 46 -13.34 6.46 13.84
N ALA A 47 -12.08 6.39 14.28
CA ALA A 47 -11.78 6.08 15.67
C ALA A 47 -12.46 7.06 16.64
N LYS A 48 -12.42 8.37 16.34
CA LYS A 48 -13.07 9.41 17.14
C LYS A 48 -14.59 9.28 17.14
N GLU A 49 -15.20 8.99 15.98
CA GLU A 49 -16.67 8.79 15.86
C GLU A 49 -17.14 7.59 16.68
N TYR A 50 -16.36 6.53 16.76
CA TYR A 50 -16.68 5.31 17.53
C TYR A 50 -16.15 5.32 18.97
N GLY A 51 -15.57 6.44 19.44
CA GLY A 51 -15.03 6.55 20.80
C GLY A 51 -13.82 5.64 21.08
N ILE A 52 -13.07 5.26 20.04
CA ILE A 52 -11.87 4.44 20.15
C ILE A 52 -10.67 5.36 20.40
N ASP A 53 -10.05 5.22 21.56
CA ASP A 53 -8.77 5.88 21.86
C ASP A 53 -7.63 5.10 21.18
N VAL A 54 -6.92 5.76 20.26
CA VAL A 54 -5.80 5.15 19.53
C VAL A 54 -4.49 5.54 20.22
N PRO A 55 -3.72 4.57 20.76
CA PRO A 55 -2.47 4.85 21.44
C PRO A 55 -1.44 5.54 20.53
N ILE A 56 -0.65 6.46 21.09
CA ILE A 56 0.43 7.15 20.36
C ILE A 56 1.42 6.14 19.77
N GLN A 57 1.71 5.05 20.49
CA GLN A 57 2.60 3.98 20.04
C GLN A 57 2.10 3.34 18.74
N THR A 58 0.78 3.19 18.58
CA THR A 58 0.15 2.67 17.36
C THR A 58 0.27 3.67 16.20
N LEU A 59 0.15 4.97 16.49
CA LEU A 59 0.32 6.02 15.48
C LEU A 59 1.78 6.17 15.05
N SER A 60 2.75 5.93 15.94
CA SER A 60 4.18 5.99 15.63
C SER A 60 4.62 4.96 14.59
N VAL A 61 3.93 3.83 14.49
CA VAL A 61 4.22 2.77 13.51
C VAL A 61 3.26 2.77 12.32
N ALA A 62 2.30 3.69 12.28
CA ALA A 62 1.35 3.82 11.18
C ALA A 62 2.04 4.37 9.93
N SER A 63 1.95 3.65 8.83
CA SER A 63 2.41 4.11 7.52
C SER A 63 1.57 5.27 7.00
N ARG A 64 0.29 5.33 7.38
CA ARG A 64 -0.61 6.42 7.00
C ARG A 64 -1.72 6.62 8.03
N VAL A 65 -2.04 7.88 8.26
CA VAL A 65 -3.15 8.30 9.14
C VAL A 65 -4.16 9.10 8.34
N ILE A 66 -5.42 8.64 8.35
CA ILE A 66 -6.56 9.36 7.77
C ILE A 66 -7.18 10.20 8.89
N ARG A 67 -7.29 11.50 8.66
CA ARG A 67 -7.78 12.49 9.63
C ARG A 67 -9.19 12.94 9.29
#